data_AF-A2DRL6-F1
#
_entry.id   AF-A2DRL6-F1
#
_cell.length_a   1.000
_cell.length_b   1.000
_cell.length_c   1.000
_cell.angle_alpha   90.00
_cell.angle_beta   90.00
_cell.angle_gamma   90.00
#
_symmetry.space_group_name_H-M   'P 1'
#
loop_
_entity.id
_entity.type
_entity.pdbx_description
1 polymer ?
#
loop_
_entity_poly.entity_id
_entity_poly.type
_entity_poly.pdbx_seq_one_letter_code
_entity_poly.pdbx_strand_id
1 'polypeptide(L)'
;MKPSKRNIIAVAHQAVDIIQSSQEANYLYPIKGGIVGLHNMGNTCHLNVCLQVLFYISEVRTEVLKVANQSSPIVTEMSSIFTNLNSLKSKGLVFVPHELATLLGNSTYEAQDCDDTMTRLITDLAEQIPGIGQLFRITYRDSANEQTNCYSIHTRIREPDLDHAIQYHLSTTRNTSWPQFLTFDIQREWQNDSIHQVIFDFPKKLTLPTVERQRYQLIAIVAYCNFHYVVFLQKSAYWIMINDEVAYSVPSTDINALKGCSTAEMPLLWYKTLEHKWLAKMLIYRMVQ
;
A
#
# COMPACT_ATOMS: atom_id res chain seq x y z
N MET A 1 17.07 -4.35 -35.57
CA MET A 1 17.79 -3.84 -34.39
C MET A 1 17.46 -4.72 -33.20
N LYS A 2 18.48 -5.29 -32.53
CA LYS A 2 18.29 -6.07 -31.29
C LYS A 2 17.97 -5.10 -30.14
N PRO A 3 17.07 -5.45 -29.20
CA PRO A 3 16.82 -4.60 -28.04
C PRO A 3 18.06 -4.52 -27.16
N SER A 4 18.45 -3.30 -26.81
CA SER A 4 19.59 -2.98 -25.96
C SER A 4 19.37 -3.58 -24.55
N LYS A 5 20.41 -4.25 -24.04
CA LYS A 5 20.46 -4.80 -22.68
C LYS A 5 20.30 -3.64 -21.68
N ARG A 6 19.10 -3.42 -21.14
CA ARG A 6 18.86 -2.56 -19.97
C ARG A 6 19.63 -3.15 -18.78
N ASN A 7 20.40 -2.31 -18.10
CA ASN A 7 21.33 -2.65 -17.03
C ASN A 7 20.60 -3.23 -15.81
N ILE A 8 20.55 -4.56 -15.69
CA ILE A 8 20.23 -5.26 -14.44
C ILE A 8 21.55 -5.39 -13.68
N ILE A 9 21.79 -4.52 -12.70
CA ILE A 9 22.92 -4.66 -11.79
C ILE A 9 22.46 -5.54 -10.63
N ALA A 10 22.86 -6.82 -10.65
CA ALA A 10 22.69 -7.71 -9.52
C ALA A 10 23.78 -7.41 -8.48
N VAL A 11 23.41 -6.83 -7.34
CA VAL A 11 24.31 -6.70 -6.19
C VAL A 11 24.11 -7.91 -5.29
N ALA A 12 25.13 -8.75 -5.19
CA ALA A 12 25.14 -9.90 -4.30
C ALA A 12 25.36 -9.42 -2.85
N HIS A 13 24.33 -9.48 -2.02
CA HIS A 13 24.48 -9.27 -0.57
C HIS A 13 25.09 -10.53 0.06
N GLN A 14 26.26 -10.37 0.69
CA GLN A 14 27.00 -11.45 1.35
C GLN A 14 26.20 -12.05 2.51
N ALA A 15 26.27 -13.38 2.61
CA ALA A 15 25.56 -14.18 3.60
C ALA A 15 26.14 -13.98 5.00
N VAL A 16 25.29 -13.62 5.95
CA VAL A 16 25.54 -13.83 7.38
C VAL A 16 24.74 -15.07 7.82
N ASP A 17 25.47 -16.03 8.38
CA ASP A 17 24.97 -17.32 8.86
C ASP A 17 23.97 -17.15 10.00
N ILE A 18 22.89 -17.95 9.92
CA ILE A 18 21.74 -17.92 10.82
C ILE A 18 22.09 -18.74 12.07
N ILE A 19 22.27 -18.07 13.20
CA ILE A 19 22.22 -18.72 14.52
C ILE A 19 20.74 -18.81 14.93
N GLN A 20 20.25 -20.03 15.11
CA GLN A 20 18.94 -20.33 15.68
C GLN A 20 18.88 -19.88 17.15
N SER A 21 18.19 -18.78 17.45
CA SER A 21 17.71 -18.53 18.81
C SER A 21 16.50 -17.57 18.84
N SER A 22 15.44 -18.03 19.50
CA SER A 22 14.17 -17.36 19.85
C SER A 22 13.26 -16.87 18.70
N GLN A 23 11.94 -17.00 18.90
CA GLN A 23 10.91 -16.50 17.97
C GLN A 23 11.03 -14.99 17.71
N GLU A 24 11.66 -14.23 18.62
CA GLU A 24 11.90 -12.79 18.49
C GLU A 24 12.97 -12.44 17.46
N ALA A 25 13.97 -13.30 17.25
CA ALA A 25 15.05 -13.00 16.30
C ALA A 25 14.55 -13.00 14.84
N ASN A 26 13.60 -13.85 14.49
CA ASN A 26 13.15 -14.01 13.09
C ASN A 26 12.44 -12.77 12.51
N TYR A 27 11.92 -11.85 13.33
CA TYR A 27 11.21 -10.65 12.86
C TYR A 27 12.12 -9.43 12.68
N LEU A 28 13.30 -9.43 13.32
CA LEU A 28 14.30 -8.36 13.24
C LEU A 28 15.16 -8.46 11.97
N TYR A 29 15.13 -9.61 11.29
CA TYR A 29 15.95 -9.85 10.10
C TYR A 29 15.13 -9.81 8.81
N PRO A 30 15.70 -9.28 7.72
CA PRO A 30 15.06 -9.31 6.42
C PRO A 30 14.68 -10.72 5.97
N ILE A 31 13.53 -10.85 5.30
CA ILE A 31 13.11 -12.10 4.67
C ILE A 31 14.08 -12.42 3.53
N LYS A 32 14.74 -13.58 3.61
CA LYS A 32 15.62 -14.08 2.55
C LYS A 32 14.79 -14.74 1.44
N GLY A 33 14.67 -14.05 0.30
CA GLY A 33 14.07 -14.57 -0.93
C GLY A 33 12.54 -14.60 -0.96
N GLY A 34 11.97 -14.64 -2.16
CA GLY A 34 10.52 -14.78 -2.40
C GLY A 34 9.71 -13.49 -2.34
N ILE A 35 10.30 -12.38 -1.89
CA ILE A 35 9.72 -11.03 -1.89
C ILE A 35 10.79 -10.08 -2.43
N VAL A 36 10.38 -9.21 -3.35
CA VAL A 36 11.27 -8.28 -4.06
C VAL A 36 10.87 -6.87 -3.67
N GLY A 37 11.80 -6.14 -3.07
CA GLY A 37 11.65 -4.71 -2.80
C GLY A 37 11.88 -3.87 -4.05
N LEU A 38 11.58 -2.58 -3.91
CA LEU A 38 11.76 -1.57 -4.94
C LEU A 38 12.82 -0.56 -4.51
N HIS A 39 13.78 -0.26 -5.39
CA HIS A 39 14.83 0.72 -5.09
C HIS A 39 14.24 2.12 -4.95
N ASN A 40 14.58 2.82 -3.86
CA ASN A 40 14.18 4.21 -3.66
C ASN A 40 15.11 5.17 -4.40
N MET A 41 14.55 6.00 -5.27
CA MET A 41 15.32 6.97 -6.08
C MET A 41 15.42 8.36 -5.44
N GLY A 42 15.28 8.44 -4.11
CA GLY A 42 15.32 9.69 -3.33
C GLY A 42 14.08 9.79 -2.45
N ASN A 43 13.00 10.35 -3.02
CA ASN A 43 11.71 10.51 -2.36
C ASN A 43 10.61 9.74 -3.09
N THR A 44 10.87 8.49 -3.50
CA THR A 44 9.91 7.67 -4.26
C THR A 44 9.22 6.59 -3.43
N CYS A 45 9.36 6.60 -2.11
CA CYS A 45 8.76 5.60 -1.24
C CYS A 45 7.22 5.55 -1.34
N HIS A 46 6.55 6.68 -1.60
CA HIS A 46 5.10 6.74 -1.88
C HIS A 46 4.72 5.92 -3.12
N LEU A 47 5.54 5.95 -4.17
CA LEU A 47 5.33 5.16 -5.38
C LEU A 47 5.64 3.69 -5.11
N ASN A 48 6.72 3.41 -4.37
CA ASN A 48 7.11 2.05 -3.99
C ASN A 48 5.97 1.32 -3.28
N VAL A 49 5.38 1.94 -2.25
CA VAL A 49 4.30 1.32 -1.49
C VAL A 49 3.05 1.10 -2.34
N CYS A 50 2.68 2.06 -3.20
CA CYS A 50 1.53 1.91 -4.10
C CYS A 50 1.73 0.78 -5.12
N LEU A 51 2.92 0.68 -5.71
CA LEU A 51 3.27 -0.40 -6.63
C LEU A 51 3.22 -1.77 -5.97
N GLN A 52 3.74 -1.88 -4.74
CA GLN A 52 3.69 -3.13 -3.98
C GLN A 52 2.24 -3.54 -3.65
N VAL A 53 1.37 -2.60 -3.26
CA VAL A 53 -0.07 -2.88 -3.03
C VAL A 53 -0.75 -3.35 -4.32
N LEU A 54 -0.60 -2.62 -5.43
CA LEU A 54 -1.24 -2.96 -6.70
C LEU A 54 -0.71 -4.29 -7.25
N PHE A 55 0.58 -4.58 -7.10
CA PHE A 55 1.15 -5.87 -7.49
C PHE A 55 0.67 -7.01 -6.59
N TYR A 56 0.45 -6.75 -5.29
CA TYR A 56 -0.03 -7.73 -4.33
C TYR A 56 -1.45 -8.21 -4.68
N ILE A 57 -2.30 -7.30 -5.14
CA ILE A 57 -3.67 -7.60 -5.55
C ILE A 57 -3.64 -8.41 -6.86
N SER A 58 -4.00 -9.68 -6.78
CA SER A 58 -3.93 -10.64 -7.90
C SER A 58 -4.74 -10.21 -9.12
N GLU A 59 -5.90 -9.61 -8.90
CA GLU A 59 -6.83 -9.13 -9.91
C GLU A 59 -6.18 -8.01 -10.73
N VAL A 60 -5.63 -7.00 -10.05
CA VAL A 60 -4.90 -5.90 -10.68
C VAL A 60 -3.69 -6.43 -11.43
N ARG A 61 -2.86 -7.25 -10.79
CA ARG A 61 -1.67 -7.85 -11.43
C ARG A 61 -2.04 -8.62 -12.69
N THR A 62 -3.12 -9.39 -12.66
CA THR A 62 -3.58 -10.17 -13.81
C THR A 62 -4.02 -9.27 -14.95
N GLU A 63 -4.80 -8.23 -14.67
CA GLU A 63 -5.27 -7.30 -15.70
C GLU A 63 -4.13 -6.51 -16.34
N VAL A 64 -3.19 -5.98 -15.55
CA VAL A 64 -2.01 -5.25 -16.05
C VAL A 64 -1.11 -6.14 -16.93
N LEU A 65 -0.92 -7.40 -16.54
CA LEU A 65 -0.07 -8.34 -17.31
C LEU A 65 -0.74 -8.83 -18.60
N LYS A 66 -2.07 -8.82 -18.71
CA LYS A 66 -2.80 -9.18 -19.94
C LYS A 66 -2.60 -8.15 -21.06
N VAL A 67 -2.44 -6.87 -20.70
CA VAL A 67 -2.39 -5.75 -21.65
C VAL A 67 -0.99 -5.18 -21.85
N ALA A 68 0.05 -5.93 -21.47
CA ALA A 68 1.46 -5.53 -21.47
C ALA A 68 2.00 -4.89 -22.77
N ASN A 69 1.28 -5.08 -23.89
CA ASN A 69 1.66 -4.61 -25.23
C ASN A 69 0.69 -3.56 -25.81
N GLN A 70 -0.15 -2.92 -24.99
CA GLN A 70 -1.09 -1.88 -25.42
C GLN A 70 -0.50 -0.47 -25.23
N SER A 71 -0.90 0.45 -26.11
CA SER A 71 -0.22 1.69 -26.55
C SER A 71 0.10 2.77 -25.50
N SER A 72 -0.24 2.59 -24.23
CA SER A 72 -0.04 3.62 -23.21
C SER A 72 1.29 3.43 -22.47
N PRO A 73 2.12 4.49 -22.36
CA PRO A 73 3.40 4.43 -21.63
C PRO A 73 3.26 3.95 -20.20
N ILE A 74 2.22 4.37 -19.47
CA ILE A 74 2.01 3.98 -18.06
C ILE A 74 1.71 2.48 -17.93
N VAL A 75 0.89 1.92 -18.83
CA VAL A 75 0.55 0.49 -18.82
C VAL A 75 1.78 -0.35 -19.16
N THR A 76 2.56 0.10 -20.15
CA THR A 76 3.81 -0.57 -20.54
C THR A 76 4.78 -0.62 -19.36
N GLU A 77 4.94 0.50 -18.65
CA GLU A 77 5.87 0.55 -17.53
C GLU A 77 5.37 -0.24 -16.32
N MET A 78 4.09 -0.12 -15.95
CA MET A 78 3.47 -0.93 -14.91
C MET A 78 3.62 -2.44 -15.18
N SER A 79 3.41 -2.86 -16.44
CA SER A 79 3.53 -4.26 -16.83
C SER A 79 4.97 -4.76 -16.79
N SER A 80 5.94 -3.92 -17.19
CA SER A 80 7.37 -4.17 -17.05
C SER A 80 7.76 -4.38 -15.57
N ILE A 81 7.35 -3.47 -14.68
CA ILE A 81 7.58 -3.59 -13.23
C ILE A 81 6.99 -4.89 -12.68
N PHE A 82 5.72 -5.19 -13.01
CA PHE A 82 5.05 -6.38 -12.50
C PHE A 82 5.68 -7.67 -13.02
N THR A 83 6.15 -7.68 -14.27
CA THR A 83 6.91 -8.80 -14.83
C THR A 83 8.23 -9.01 -14.09
N ASN A 84 8.94 -7.93 -13.77
CA ASN A 84 10.20 -7.99 -13.02
C ASN A 84 9.97 -8.45 -11.57
N LEU A 85 8.99 -7.88 -10.86
CA LEU A 85 8.61 -8.32 -9.52
C LEU A 85 8.22 -9.80 -9.47
N ASN A 86 7.58 -10.31 -10.53
CA ASN A 86 7.18 -11.72 -10.59
C ASN A 86 8.36 -12.66 -10.90
N SER A 87 9.29 -12.25 -11.77
CA SER A 87 10.41 -13.07 -12.24
C SER A 87 11.64 -13.03 -11.33
N LEU A 88 11.85 -11.93 -10.60
CA LEU A 88 13.03 -11.70 -9.76
C LEU A 88 12.85 -12.13 -8.31
N LYS A 89 11.77 -12.86 -7.98
CA LYS A 89 11.52 -13.44 -6.65
C LYS A 89 12.73 -14.17 -6.03
N SER A 90 13.66 -14.64 -6.86
CA SER A 90 14.90 -15.31 -6.45
C SER A 90 16.19 -14.53 -6.69
N LYS A 91 16.15 -13.32 -7.28
CA LYS A 91 17.32 -12.62 -7.84
C LYS A 91 17.61 -11.23 -7.27
N GLY A 92 16.81 -10.73 -6.32
CA GLY A 92 17.04 -9.44 -5.65
C GLY A 92 16.09 -8.33 -6.11
N LEU A 93 16.50 -7.08 -5.88
CA LEU A 93 15.70 -5.85 -5.96
C LEU A 93 15.25 -5.47 -7.38
N VAL A 94 14.14 -4.74 -7.49
CA VAL A 94 13.66 -4.13 -8.73
C VAL A 94 13.84 -2.61 -8.66
N PHE A 95 14.34 -1.99 -9.72
CA PHE A 95 14.35 -0.54 -9.81
C PHE A 95 12.92 -0.04 -10.04
N VAL A 96 12.48 0.97 -9.27
CA VAL A 96 11.36 1.76 -9.76
C VAL A 96 11.83 2.48 -11.00
N PRO A 97 11.14 2.31 -12.13
CA PRO A 97 11.54 2.93 -13.35
C PRO A 97 11.34 4.42 -13.20
N HIS A 98 12.44 5.17 -13.30
CA HIS A 98 12.44 6.61 -13.42
C HIS A 98 11.37 7.11 -14.40
N GLU A 99 11.18 6.36 -15.49
CA GLU A 99 10.15 6.57 -16.52
C GLU A 99 8.74 6.66 -15.92
N LEU A 100 8.35 5.81 -14.96
CA LEU A 100 7.02 5.87 -14.34
C LEU A 100 6.86 7.10 -13.43
N ALA A 101 7.87 7.41 -12.61
CA ALA A 101 7.83 8.61 -11.77
C ALA A 101 7.67 9.87 -12.64
N THR A 102 8.43 9.96 -13.74
CA THR A 102 8.32 11.06 -14.71
C THR A 102 6.96 11.10 -15.41
N LEU A 103 6.38 9.95 -15.79
CA LEU A 103 5.05 9.89 -16.42
C LEU A 103 3.94 10.40 -15.50
N LEU A 104 4.07 10.18 -14.19
CA LEU A 104 3.15 10.69 -13.19
C LEU A 104 3.34 12.20 -12.90
N GLY A 105 4.35 12.83 -13.51
CA GLY A 105 4.74 14.21 -13.18
C GLY A 105 5.43 14.34 -11.83
N ASN A 106 5.79 13.22 -11.20
CA ASN A 106 6.45 13.22 -9.91
C ASN A 106 7.94 13.51 -10.08
N SER A 107 8.48 14.42 -9.29
CA SER A 107 9.92 14.54 -9.13
C SER A 107 10.43 13.40 -8.24
N THR A 108 11.62 12.87 -8.52
CA THR A 108 12.26 11.89 -7.64
C THR A 108 12.81 12.52 -6.36
N TYR A 109 12.71 13.85 -6.24
CA TYR A 109 13.31 14.65 -5.17
C TYR A 109 12.29 15.28 -4.22
N GLU A 110 10.98 15.23 -4.53
CA GLU A 110 9.94 15.77 -3.65
C GLU A 110 9.08 14.64 -3.10
N ALA A 111 8.83 14.68 -1.79
CA ALA A 111 7.89 13.77 -1.15
C ALA A 111 6.47 14.06 -1.65
N GLN A 112 5.71 13.01 -1.98
CA GLN A 112 4.32 13.10 -2.42
C GLN A 112 3.41 12.34 -1.44
N ASP A 113 2.11 12.65 -1.47
CA ASP A 113 1.13 11.86 -0.73
C ASP A 113 0.88 10.50 -1.41
N CYS A 114 0.84 9.43 -0.62
CA CYS A 114 0.63 8.09 -1.15
C CYS A 114 -0.80 7.86 -1.67
N ASP A 115 -1.80 8.53 -1.11
CA ASP A 115 -3.19 8.43 -1.58
C ASP A 115 -3.36 9.13 -2.93
N ASP A 116 -2.82 10.34 -3.09
CA ASP A 116 -2.81 11.04 -4.38
C ASP A 116 -2.13 10.19 -5.47
N THR A 117 -1.02 9.55 -5.11
CA THR A 117 -0.29 8.64 -6.00
C THR A 117 -1.10 7.39 -6.34
N MET A 118 -1.74 6.76 -5.35
CA MET A 118 -2.60 5.60 -5.56
C MET A 118 -3.79 5.95 -6.46
N THR A 119 -4.48 7.05 -6.17
CA THR A 119 -5.62 7.56 -6.92
C THR A 119 -5.23 7.89 -8.36
N ARG A 120 -4.08 8.54 -8.58
CA ARG A 120 -3.55 8.83 -9.92
C ARG A 120 -3.26 7.54 -10.70
N LEU A 121 -2.53 6.60 -10.10
CA LEU A 121 -2.21 5.31 -10.71
C LEU A 121 -3.47 4.53 -11.10
N ILE A 122 -4.46 4.43 -10.20
CA ILE A 122 -5.72 3.72 -10.48
C ILE A 122 -6.50 4.44 -11.58
N THR A 123 -6.52 5.77 -11.58
CA THR A 123 -7.22 6.56 -12.61
C THR A 123 -6.62 6.31 -13.99
N ASP A 124 -5.29 6.47 -14.13
CA ASP A 124 -4.59 6.25 -15.40
C ASP A 124 -4.74 4.81 -15.89
N LEU A 125 -4.65 3.84 -14.98
CA LEU A 125 -4.88 2.43 -15.30
C LEU A 125 -6.33 2.17 -15.71
N ALA A 126 -7.31 2.79 -15.06
CA ALA A 126 -8.72 2.61 -15.36
C ALA A 126 -9.13 3.18 -16.73
N GLU A 127 -8.45 4.23 -17.20
CA GLU A 127 -8.64 4.78 -18.54
C GLU A 127 -8.24 3.77 -19.64
N GLN A 128 -7.17 3.00 -19.39
CA GLN A 128 -6.64 2.04 -20.36
C GLN A 128 -7.20 0.63 -20.15
N ILE A 129 -7.54 0.29 -18.91
CA ILE A 129 -7.98 -1.03 -18.45
C ILE A 129 -9.23 -0.82 -17.60
N PRO A 130 -10.43 -0.70 -18.22
CA PRO A 130 -11.66 -0.38 -17.49
C PRO A 130 -11.97 -1.32 -16.32
N GLY A 131 -11.54 -2.58 -16.40
CA GLY A 131 -11.66 -3.57 -15.32
C GLY A 131 -10.97 -3.13 -14.02
N ILE A 132 -9.84 -2.43 -14.07
CA ILE A 132 -9.15 -1.91 -12.88
C ILE A 132 -9.99 -0.85 -12.18
N GLY A 133 -10.62 0.04 -12.95
CA GLY A 133 -11.53 1.04 -12.38
C GLY A 133 -12.66 0.39 -11.58
N GLN A 134 -13.26 -0.68 -12.09
CA GLN A 134 -14.35 -1.40 -11.41
C GLN A 134 -13.91 -2.06 -10.09
N LEU A 135 -12.63 -2.42 -9.96
CA LEU A 135 -12.11 -3.06 -8.74
C LEU A 135 -12.10 -2.12 -7.53
N PHE A 136 -11.94 -0.81 -7.73
CA PHE A 136 -11.75 0.19 -6.66
C PHE A 136 -12.82 1.30 -6.62
N ARG A 137 -13.62 1.45 -7.68
CA ARG A 137 -14.54 2.59 -7.80
C ARG A 137 -15.69 2.50 -6.82
N ILE A 138 -15.77 3.50 -5.96
CA ILE A 138 -16.97 3.80 -5.16
C ILE A 138 -17.80 4.79 -5.99
N THR A 139 -19.08 4.48 -6.18
CA THR A 139 -20.01 5.38 -6.86
C THR A 139 -21.13 5.75 -5.90
N TYR A 140 -21.41 7.04 -5.74
CA TYR A 140 -22.46 7.52 -4.86
C TYR A 140 -23.11 8.79 -5.40
N ARG A 141 -24.23 9.21 -4.79
CA ARG A 141 -24.79 10.55 -4.96
C ARG A 141 -24.44 11.43 -3.77
N ASP A 142 -23.91 12.61 -4.03
CA ASP A 142 -23.51 13.56 -2.99
C ASP A 142 -24.69 14.38 -2.44
N SER A 143 -24.39 15.40 -1.63
CA SER A 143 -25.39 16.31 -1.06
C SER A 143 -26.10 17.19 -2.11
N ALA A 144 -25.47 17.43 -3.26
CA ALA A 144 -26.06 18.09 -4.42
C ALA A 144 -26.86 17.12 -5.31
N ASN A 145 -26.93 15.84 -4.93
CA ASN A 145 -27.56 14.74 -5.66
C ASN A 145 -26.87 14.42 -7.01
N GLU A 146 -25.63 14.87 -7.19
CA GLU A 146 -24.80 14.56 -8.35
C GLU A 146 -24.12 13.20 -8.18
N GLN A 147 -23.95 12.48 -9.28
CA GLN A 147 -23.25 11.20 -9.24
C GLN A 147 -21.74 11.45 -9.21
N THR A 148 -21.09 10.98 -8.14
CA THR A 148 -19.65 11.09 -7.92
C THR A 148 -19.01 9.71 -7.94
N ASN A 149 -17.77 9.65 -8.44
CA ASN A 149 -16.93 8.47 -8.35
C ASN A 149 -15.64 8.82 -7.60
N CYS A 150 -15.21 7.97 -6.68
CA CYS A 150 -13.91 8.07 -6.04
C CYS A 150 -13.24 6.69 -5.91
N TYR A 151 -11.94 6.68 -5.62
CA TYR A 151 -11.15 5.47 -5.39
C TYR A 151 -10.68 5.32 -3.94
N SER A 152 -10.87 6.36 -3.12
CA SER A 152 -10.49 6.42 -1.71
C SER A 152 -11.55 7.19 -0.91
N ILE A 153 -11.82 6.76 0.32
CA ILE A 153 -12.59 7.52 1.30
C ILE A 153 -11.61 8.18 2.26
N HIS A 154 -11.64 9.51 2.32
CA HIS A 154 -10.78 10.26 3.21
C HIS A 154 -11.47 10.38 4.57
N THR A 155 -10.82 9.88 5.62
CA THR A 155 -11.28 10.10 6.99
C THR A 155 -11.12 11.58 7.33
N ARG A 156 -11.78 12.04 8.39
CA ARG A 156 -11.53 13.38 8.93
C ARG A 156 -10.42 13.32 9.97
N ILE A 157 -9.70 14.42 10.09
CA ILE A 157 -8.75 14.62 11.19
C ILE A 157 -9.50 14.46 12.52
N ARG A 158 -8.90 13.71 13.46
CA ARG A 158 -9.44 13.38 14.80
C ARG A 158 -10.64 12.43 14.80
N GLU A 159 -10.96 11.76 13.70
CA GLU A 159 -11.85 10.60 13.80
C GLU A 159 -11.21 9.52 14.67
N PRO A 160 -11.98 8.88 15.58
CA PRO A 160 -11.42 7.93 16.52
C PRO A 160 -11.19 6.55 15.90
N ASP A 161 -11.94 6.22 14.86
CA ASP A 161 -11.92 4.90 14.23
C ASP A 161 -12.57 4.91 12.84
N LEU A 162 -12.41 3.77 12.15
CA LEU A 162 -12.92 3.56 10.82
C LEU A 162 -14.46 3.48 10.76
N ASP A 163 -15.13 3.03 11.83
CA ASP A 163 -16.59 2.93 11.84
C ASP A 163 -17.22 4.34 11.81
N HIS A 164 -16.66 5.28 12.57
CA HIS A 164 -17.08 6.69 12.53
C HIS A 164 -16.87 7.31 11.14
N ALA A 165 -15.74 7.02 10.49
CA ALA A 165 -15.46 7.50 9.14
C ALA A 165 -16.51 6.99 8.13
N ILE A 166 -16.86 5.69 8.21
CA ILE A 166 -17.87 5.07 7.33
C ILE A 166 -19.26 5.64 7.61
N GLN A 167 -19.64 5.81 8.88
CA GLN A 167 -20.92 6.41 9.25
C GLN A 167 -21.03 7.84 8.73
N TYR A 168 -19.95 8.61 8.80
CA TYR A 168 -19.92 9.96 8.25
C TYR A 168 -20.09 9.96 6.73
N HIS A 169 -19.35 9.09 6.02
CA HIS A 169 -19.50 8.94 4.56
C HIS A 169 -20.94 8.57 4.18
N LEU A 170 -21.55 7.62 4.88
CA LEU A 170 -22.94 7.23 4.64
C LEU A 170 -23.96 8.32 5.01
N SER A 171 -23.65 9.19 5.98
CA SER A 171 -24.52 10.31 6.35
C SER A 171 -24.55 11.43 5.29
N THR A 172 -23.53 11.48 4.43
CA THR A 172 -23.33 12.52 3.42
C THR A 172 -23.50 12.04 1.98
N THR A 173 -23.76 10.74 1.78
CA THR A 173 -23.88 10.12 0.46
C THR A 173 -25.14 9.25 0.36
N ARG A 174 -25.59 8.98 -0.87
CA ARG A 174 -26.76 8.13 -1.16
C ARG A 174 -26.46 7.14 -2.28
N ASN A 175 -27.18 6.01 -2.29
CA ASN A 175 -27.08 4.99 -3.33
C ASN A 175 -25.64 4.53 -3.58
N THR A 176 -24.86 4.40 -2.50
CA THR A 176 -23.44 4.05 -2.57
C THR A 176 -23.27 2.62 -3.07
N SER A 177 -22.60 2.48 -4.21
CA SER A 177 -22.10 1.23 -4.75
C SER A 177 -20.68 1.00 -4.25
N TRP A 178 -20.46 -0.15 -3.63
CA TRP A 178 -19.20 -0.48 -2.97
C TRP A 178 -18.32 -1.40 -3.84
N PRO A 179 -17.03 -1.09 -4.01
CA PRO A 179 -16.10 -1.84 -4.86
C PRO A 179 -15.61 -3.14 -4.23
N GLN A 180 -14.97 -3.99 -5.04
CA GLN A 180 -14.28 -5.18 -4.55
C GLN A 180 -13.13 -4.84 -3.59
N PHE A 181 -12.45 -3.71 -3.79
CA PHE A 181 -11.39 -3.22 -2.92
C PHE A 181 -11.72 -1.82 -2.41
N LEU A 182 -11.79 -1.67 -1.09
CA LEU A 182 -12.00 -0.38 -0.43
C LEU A 182 -10.67 0.20 0.01
N THR A 183 -10.44 1.46 -0.35
CA THR A 183 -9.30 2.24 0.11
C THR A 183 -9.80 3.32 1.06
N PHE A 184 -9.14 3.45 2.20
CA PHE A 184 -9.36 4.55 3.14
C PHE A 184 -8.06 5.32 3.34
N ASP A 185 -8.12 6.63 3.16
CA ASP A 185 -7.05 7.54 3.49
C ASP A 185 -7.26 8.14 4.88
N ILE A 186 -6.38 7.79 5.82
CA ILE A 186 -6.44 8.22 7.21
C ILE A 186 -5.80 9.59 7.34
N GLN A 187 -6.63 10.59 7.57
CA GLN A 187 -6.21 11.96 7.83
C GLN A 187 -5.82 12.13 9.30
N ARG A 188 -4.59 12.59 9.53
CA ARG A 188 -4.02 12.86 10.85
C ARG A 188 -3.33 14.22 10.87
N GLU A 189 -3.12 14.76 12.06
CA GLU A 189 -2.24 15.93 12.27
C GLU A 189 -0.78 15.48 12.20
N TRP A 190 -0.28 15.21 11.00
CA TRP A 190 1.06 14.62 10.78
C TRP A 190 2.23 15.48 11.29
N GLN A 191 1.99 16.76 11.56
CA GLN A 191 2.98 17.70 12.13
C GLN A 191 3.01 17.66 13.66
N ASN A 192 2.15 16.87 14.31
CA ASN A 192 2.09 16.75 15.77
C ASN A 192 3.14 15.73 16.27
N ASP A 193 4.09 16.17 17.08
CA ASP A 193 5.15 15.31 17.64
C ASP A 193 4.62 14.11 18.45
N SER A 194 3.41 14.26 19.03
CA SER A 194 2.73 13.23 19.80
C SER A 194 1.72 12.44 18.98
N ILE A 195 1.72 12.55 17.65
CA ILE A 195 0.71 11.90 16.80
C ILE A 195 0.67 10.39 16.96
N HIS A 196 1.80 9.77 17.31
CA HIS A 196 1.90 8.34 17.59
C HIS A 196 1.04 7.87 18.78
N GLN A 197 0.67 8.77 19.69
CA GLN A 197 -0.20 8.48 20.83
C GLN A 197 -1.68 8.65 20.48
N VAL A 198 -2.00 9.28 19.34
CA VAL A 198 -3.38 9.46 18.87
C VAL A 198 -3.83 8.17 18.20
N ILE A 199 -4.73 7.46 18.85
CA ILE A 199 -5.26 6.20 18.35
C ILE A 199 -6.34 6.47 17.29
N PHE A 200 -6.20 5.84 16.13
CA PHE A 200 -7.26 5.65 15.16
C PHE A 200 -7.50 4.14 15.03
N ASP A 201 -8.63 3.64 15.53
CA ASP A 201 -8.91 2.21 15.50
C ASP A 201 -9.38 1.75 14.12
N PHE A 202 -8.94 0.56 13.71
CA PHE A 202 -9.40 -0.08 12.48
C PHE A 202 -9.42 -1.62 12.64
N PRO A 203 -10.48 -2.29 12.18
CA PRO A 203 -10.61 -3.73 12.37
C PRO A 203 -9.94 -4.51 11.23
N LYS A 204 -9.42 -5.71 11.50
CA LYS A 204 -8.92 -6.60 10.43
C LYS A 204 -10.05 -7.16 9.54
N LYS A 205 -11.26 -7.21 10.08
CA LYS A 205 -12.49 -7.62 9.40
C LYS A 205 -13.51 -6.50 9.56
N LEU A 206 -13.93 -5.93 8.45
CA LEU A 206 -14.89 -4.84 8.42
C LEU A 206 -16.22 -5.38 7.89
N THR A 207 -17.33 -5.01 8.53
CA THR A 207 -18.68 -5.24 7.99
C THR A 207 -19.32 -3.89 7.81
N LEU A 208 -19.67 -3.55 6.56
CA LEU A 208 -20.29 -2.26 6.31
C LEU A 208 -21.67 -2.21 6.96
N PRO A 209 -22.06 -1.06 7.54
CA PRO A 209 -23.36 -0.87 8.18
C PRO A 209 -24.47 -0.62 7.15
N THR A 210 -24.49 -1.43 6.09
CA THR A 210 -25.47 -1.40 5.00
C THR A 210 -26.48 -2.54 5.17
N VAL A 211 -27.57 -2.49 4.42
CA VAL A 211 -28.59 -3.57 4.41
C VAL A 211 -27.97 -4.91 3.98
N GLU A 212 -27.12 -4.88 2.95
CA GLU A 212 -26.42 -6.06 2.41
C GLU A 212 -25.31 -6.58 3.33
N ARG A 213 -24.89 -5.79 4.33
CA ARG A 213 -23.82 -6.12 5.28
C ARG A 213 -22.58 -6.67 4.59
N GLN A 214 -22.12 -6.00 3.52
CA GLN A 214 -20.93 -6.46 2.80
C GLN A 214 -19.74 -6.54 3.74
N ARG A 215 -19.02 -7.66 3.66
CA ARG A 215 -17.89 -7.98 4.53
C ARG A 215 -16.59 -7.78 3.79
N TYR A 216 -15.59 -7.31 4.52
CA TYR A 216 -14.30 -6.95 4.01
C TYR A 216 -13.20 -7.44 4.95
N GLN A 217 -12.04 -7.77 4.38
CA GLN A 217 -10.85 -8.15 5.11
C GLN A 217 -9.71 -7.20 4.77
N LEU A 218 -9.00 -6.71 5.78
CA LEU A 218 -7.83 -5.87 5.60
C LEU A 218 -6.71 -6.69 4.94
N ILE A 219 -6.23 -6.23 3.80
CA ILE A 219 -5.18 -6.92 3.02
C ILE A 219 -3.87 -6.14 2.94
N ALA A 220 -3.93 -4.81 3.06
CA ALA A 220 -2.75 -3.97 3.06
C ALA A 220 -2.93 -2.72 3.92
N ILE A 221 -1.82 -2.24 4.47
CA ILE A 221 -1.72 -0.99 5.21
C ILE A 221 -0.49 -0.25 4.68
N VAL A 222 -0.67 0.93 4.12
CA VAL A 222 0.44 1.86 3.92
C VAL A 222 0.59 2.66 5.19
N ALA A 223 1.79 2.64 5.76
CA ALA A 223 2.13 3.38 6.96
C ALA A 223 3.13 4.48 6.65
N TYR A 224 3.06 5.54 7.45
CA TYR A 224 3.85 6.74 7.31
C TYR A 224 4.61 7.05 8.60
N CYS A 225 5.83 7.55 8.46
CA CYS A 225 6.61 8.14 9.52
C CYS A 225 7.63 9.12 8.90
N ASN A 226 7.65 10.38 9.35
CA ASN A 226 8.68 11.36 9.02
C ASN A 226 9.10 11.39 7.53
N PHE A 227 8.15 11.67 6.63
CA PHE A 227 8.35 11.74 5.17
C PHE A 227 8.71 10.42 4.49
N HIS A 228 8.62 9.30 5.20
CA HIS A 228 8.86 7.97 4.64
C HIS A 228 7.59 7.13 4.68
N TYR A 229 7.43 6.25 3.69
CA TYR A 229 6.32 5.32 3.57
C TYR A 229 6.81 3.88 3.53
N VAL A 230 6.06 3.00 4.19
CA VAL A 230 6.24 1.55 4.13
C VAL A 230 4.90 0.87 3.94
N VAL A 231 4.91 -0.35 3.43
CA VAL A 231 3.67 -1.12 3.24
C VAL A 231 3.70 -2.41 4.03
N PHE A 232 2.59 -2.72 4.68
CA PHE A 232 2.29 -3.99 5.31
C PHE A 232 1.29 -4.75 4.45
N LEU A 233 1.59 -6.00 4.08
CA LEU A 233 0.72 -6.86 3.27
C LEU A 233 0.38 -8.13 4.05
N GLN A 234 -0.90 -8.49 4.12
CA GLN A 234 -1.40 -9.67 4.85
C GLN A 234 -1.20 -10.94 4.04
N LYS A 235 -0.21 -11.77 4.37
CA LYS A 235 0.07 -13.04 3.68
C LYS A 235 -0.31 -14.24 4.53
N SER A 236 -1.46 -14.86 4.21
CA SER A 236 -1.97 -16.03 4.95
C SER A 236 -2.04 -15.76 6.47
N ALA A 237 -1.16 -16.36 7.27
CA ALA A 237 -1.16 -16.24 8.74
C ALA A 237 -0.31 -15.10 9.30
N TYR A 238 0.50 -14.42 8.48
CA TYR A 238 1.45 -13.39 8.94
C TYR A 238 1.41 -12.15 8.05
N TRP A 239 2.06 -11.08 8.50
CA TRP A 239 2.21 -9.87 7.72
C TRP A 239 3.64 -9.76 7.19
N ILE A 240 3.79 -9.14 6.04
CA ILE A 240 5.09 -8.71 5.54
C ILE A 240 5.11 -7.20 5.52
N MET A 241 6.20 -6.61 5.98
CA MET A 241 6.49 -5.20 5.80
C MET A 241 7.50 -5.06 4.66
N ILE A 242 7.25 -4.19 3.70
CA ILE A 242 8.20 -3.82 2.66
C ILE A 242 8.55 -2.35 2.87
N ASN A 243 9.83 -2.13 3.14
CA ASN A 243 10.45 -0.82 3.25
C ASN A 243 11.44 -0.71 2.10
N ASP A 244 10.99 -0.09 1.00
CA ASP A 244 11.74 0.05 -0.24
C ASP A 244 12.34 -1.29 -0.69
N GLU A 245 13.66 -1.44 -0.56
CA GLU A 245 14.39 -2.62 -0.98
C GLU A 245 14.15 -3.84 -0.08
N VAL A 246 13.81 -3.62 1.19
CA VAL A 246 13.92 -4.65 2.22
C VAL A 246 12.54 -5.09 2.70
N ALA A 247 12.33 -6.40 2.76
CA ALA A 247 11.12 -6.99 3.31
C ALA A 247 11.39 -7.64 4.67
N TYR A 248 10.46 -7.49 5.61
CA TYR A 248 10.49 -8.03 6.97
C TYR A 248 9.24 -8.86 7.23
N SER A 249 9.38 -9.92 8.04
CA SER A 249 8.21 -10.64 8.57
C SER A 249 7.69 -9.88 9.79
N VAL A 250 6.38 -9.73 9.89
CA VAL A 250 5.73 -8.96 10.95
C VAL A 250 4.66 -9.80 11.63
N PRO A 251 4.71 -9.94 12.97
CA PRO A 251 3.65 -10.59 13.73
C PRO A 251 2.31 -9.86 13.58
N SER A 252 1.22 -10.63 13.57
CA SER A 252 -0.13 -10.06 13.55
C SER A 252 -0.44 -9.17 14.76
N THR A 253 0.27 -9.33 15.88
CA THR A 253 0.15 -8.51 17.09
C THR A 253 0.66 -7.08 16.88
N ASP A 254 1.72 -6.93 16.09
CA ASP A 254 2.44 -5.67 15.92
C ASP A 254 1.69 -4.71 15.00
N ILE A 255 0.80 -5.24 14.16
CA ILE A 255 -0.11 -4.47 13.30
C ILE A 255 -1.01 -3.52 14.11
N ASN A 256 -1.36 -3.89 15.34
CA ASN A 256 -2.18 -3.01 16.18
C ASN A 256 -1.44 -1.71 16.54
N ALA A 257 -0.11 -1.71 16.59
CA ALA A 257 0.65 -0.50 16.88
C ALA A 257 0.52 0.57 15.78
N LEU A 258 0.17 0.18 14.54
CA LEU A 258 -0.08 1.10 13.43
C LEU A 258 -1.31 1.99 13.64
N LYS A 259 -2.18 1.66 14.60
CA LYS A 259 -3.32 2.50 15.02
C LYS A 259 -2.87 3.76 15.75
N GLY A 260 -1.68 3.72 16.36
CA GLY A 260 -1.25 4.60 17.43
C GLY A 260 -1.16 3.82 18.73
N CYS A 261 -0.12 4.07 19.52
CA CYS A 261 0.12 3.43 20.81
C CYS A 261 1.02 4.31 21.69
N SER A 262 1.06 4.02 22.99
CA SER A 262 2.04 4.65 23.87
C SER A 262 3.46 4.18 23.51
N THR A 263 4.48 4.99 23.82
CA THR A 263 5.89 4.62 23.55
C THR A 263 6.29 3.30 24.23
N ALA A 264 5.69 2.96 25.37
CA ALA A 264 5.97 1.73 26.10
C ALA A 264 5.43 0.46 25.42
N GLU A 265 4.42 0.60 24.55
CA GLU A 265 3.74 -0.49 23.86
C GLU A 265 4.23 -0.68 22.41
N MET A 266 5.26 0.07 22.02
CA MET A 266 5.78 0.03 20.65
C MET A 266 6.49 -1.29 20.34
N PRO A 267 6.22 -1.92 19.18
CA PRO A 267 6.92 -3.12 18.76
C PRO A 267 8.43 -2.91 18.66
N LEU A 268 9.20 -3.93 19.04
CA LEU A 268 10.66 -3.90 18.99
C LEU A 268 11.19 -3.64 17.57
N LEU A 269 10.53 -4.14 16.52
CA LEU A 269 10.95 -3.89 15.14
C LEU A 269 10.93 -2.39 14.78
N TRP A 270 9.95 -1.64 15.29
CA TRP A 270 9.77 -0.22 14.98
C TRP A 270 10.86 0.60 15.65
N TYR A 271 11.15 0.26 16.91
CA TYR A 271 12.09 1.00 17.75
C TYR A 271 13.55 0.61 17.51
N LYS A 272 13.88 -0.68 17.44
CA LYS A 272 15.28 -1.15 17.41
C LYS A 272 15.89 -1.28 16.02
N THR A 273 15.07 -1.51 14.99
CA THR A 273 15.56 -1.81 13.63
C THR A 273 15.34 -0.66 12.68
N LEU A 274 14.21 0.03 12.82
CA LEU A 274 13.80 1.08 11.89
C LEU A 274 13.84 2.47 12.52
N GLU A 275 13.99 2.57 13.85
CA GLU A 275 14.01 3.83 14.61
C GLU A 275 12.82 4.78 14.29
N HIS A 276 11.69 4.22 13.87
CA HIS A 276 10.55 4.95 13.33
C HIS A 276 9.22 4.48 13.91
N LYS A 277 8.33 5.44 14.15
CA LYS A 277 6.99 5.23 14.72
C LYS A 277 5.95 5.22 13.58
N TRP A 278 5.79 4.07 12.94
CA TRP A 278 4.87 3.92 11.81
C TRP A 278 3.41 4.00 12.26
N LEU A 279 2.64 4.83 11.58
CA LEU A 279 1.19 4.92 11.72
C LEU A 279 0.51 4.64 10.39
N ALA A 280 -0.64 3.97 10.41
CA ALA A 280 -1.43 3.76 9.22
C ALA A 280 -1.83 5.13 8.61
N LYS A 281 -1.48 5.29 7.33
CA LYS A 281 -1.91 6.40 6.45
C LYS A 281 -2.99 5.95 5.49
N MET A 282 -2.89 4.75 4.93
CA MET A 282 -3.90 4.24 4.00
C MET A 282 -4.19 2.77 4.28
N LEU A 283 -5.47 2.40 4.29
CA LEU A 283 -5.95 1.03 4.51
C LEU A 283 -6.56 0.49 3.22
N ILE A 284 -6.25 -0.75 2.86
CA ILE A 284 -6.86 -1.43 1.73
C ILE A 284 -7.54 -2.71 2.23
N TYR A 285 -8.84 -2.76 2.01
CA TYR A 285 -9.70 -3.89 2.33
C TYR A 285 -10.17 -4.58 1.06
N ARG A 286 -10.31 -5.91 1.12
CA ARG A 286 -10.88 -6.73 0.06
C ARG A 286 -12.23 -7.28 0.48
N MET A 287 -13.23 -7.18 -0.38
CA MET A 287 -14.54 -7.79 -0.17
C MET A 287 -14.42 -9.31 -0.04
N VAL A 288 -15.07 -9.87 0.97
CA VAL A 288 -15.14 -11.30 1.24
C VAL A 288 -16.58 -11.74 1.01
N GLN A 289 -16.77 -12.70 0.11
CA GLN A 289 -18.06 -13.33 -0.14
C GLN A 289 -18.49 -14.15 1.09
#